data_AF-A0A2N5YZ57-F1
#
_entry.id   AF-A0A2N5YZ57-F1
#
_cell.length_a   1.000
_cell.length_b   1.000
_cell.length_c   1.000
_cell.angle_alpha   90.00
_cell.angle_beta   90.00
_cell.angle_gamma   90.00
#
_symmetry.space_group_name_H-M   'P 1'
#
loop_
_entity.id
_entity.type
_entity.pdbx_description
1 polymer ?
#
loop_
_entity_poly.entity_id
_entity_poly.type
_entity_poly.pdbx_seq_one_letter_code
_entity_poly.pdbx_strand_id
1 'polypeptide(L)'
;MKNIFLLTLIACAISVHAQKTLNEVQTKWVIEANEDMERALSNPDMSDSERLKIVQKAGRTQKRYGQPHTWPNGKTPLEQFIDNQFEQCKNEIVEMNAWALELESKSLDQKMKIINSIQIEVVEEQVQLLVPGSTPVQLTGDAINTVFGINIVEGVNAGKVQNAQDLTNKFKELAKSKELVKHINILVENHKESLELIDADRDLLHKKMILWKKAYINARKSTFTEKGLEGAKLFKGNNNLSNNPLVGTWTYSDGSTGKTSYTFNADKTAIQVLNGVTYTGWKWESNGNVITMIGGNGKRNTWEYRIDNDQLFLTVEYNGEKIEGIPLSKQ
;
A
#
# COMPACT_ATOMS: atom_id res chain seq x y z
N MET A 1 -33.41 73.83 19.18
CA MET A 1 -34.62 73.10 19.63
C MET A 1 -35.01 72.13 18.51
N LYS A 2 -35.03 70.82 18.82
CA LYS A 2 -35.54 69.66 18.01
C LYS A 2 -34.80 69.38 16.69
N ASN A 3 -33.86 68.42 16.66
CA ASN A 3 -34.09 66.98 16.44
C ASN A 3 -35.06 66.68 15.30
N ILE A 4 -34.57 66.05 14.22
CA ILE A 4 -35.05 64.76 13.70
C ILE A 4 -33.89 64.11 12.93
N PHE A 5 -33.33 63.08 13.56
CA PHE A 5 -32.51 62.05 12.96
C PHE A 5 -33.41 61.27 11.99
N LEU A 6 -33.16 61.32 10.68
CA LEU A 6 -33.80 60.41 9.74
C LEU A 6 -32.97 59.12 9.68
N LEU A 7 -33.28 58.21 10.60
CA LEU A 7 -32.74 56.86 10.65
C LEU A 7 -33.51 56.02 9.63
N THR A 8 -32.98 55.88 8.41
CA THR A 8 -33.57 55.00 7.39
C THR A 8 -33.27 53.54 7.75
N LEU A 9 -34.20 52.94 8.47
CA LEU A 9 -34.19 51.54 8.88
C LEU A 9 -34.60 50.67 7.67
N ILE A 10 -33.62 50.26 6.87
CA ILE A 10 -33.81 49.25 5.81
C ILE A 10 -33.93 47.88 6.50
N ALA A 11 -35.15 47.52 6.89
CA ALA A 11 -35.48 46.19 7.37
C ALA A 11 -35.66 45.23 6.18
N CYS A 12 -34.73 44.28 6.10
CA CYS A 12 -34.82 42.94 5.51
C CYS A 12 -36.01 42.57 4.61
N ALA A 13 -35.69 42.21 3.37
CA ALA A 13 -36.24 41.02 2.74
C ALA A 13 -35.10 40.10 2.27
N ILE A 14 -34.26 39.65 3.21
CA ILE A 14 -33.52 38.40 2.97
C ILE A 14 -34.59 37.32 3.02
N SER A 15 -35.12 36.95 1.87
CA SER A 15 -35.86 35.71 1.72
C SER A 15 -34.90 34.57 2.08
N VAL A 16 -34.86 34.21 3.36
CA VAL A 16 -34.32 32.95 3.83
C VAL A 16 -35.23 31.89 3.21
N HIS A 17 -34.95 31.51 1.97
CA HIS A 17 -35.55 30.34 1.37
C HIS A 17 -35.13 29.20 2.28
N ALA A 18 -36.07 28.69 3.08
CA ALA A 18 -35.85 27.50 3.88
C ALA A 18 -35.30 26.43 2.92
N GLN A 19 -34.03 26.08 3.11
CA GLN A 19 -33.30 25.17 2.24
C GLN A 19 -34.04 23.84 2.27
N LYS A 20 -34.73 23.51 1.17
CA LYS A 20 -35.64 22.36 1.12
C LYS A 20 -34.87 21.09 1.39
N THR A 21 -35.45 20.20 2.19
CA THR A 21 -34.89 18.87 2.40
C THR A 21 -35.37 17.96 1.26
N LEU A 22 -34.47 17.19 0.67
CA LEU A 22 -34.82 16.14 -0.28
C LEU A 22 -35.76 15.13 0.39
N ASN A 23 -36.55 14.40 -0.40
CA ASN A 23 -37.25 13.22 0.12
C ASN A 23 -36.28 12.02 0.20
N GLU A 24 -36.73 10.92 0.81
CA GLU A 24 -35.91 9.72 1.03
C GLU A 24 -35.38 9.12 -0.28
N VAL A 25 -36.23 9.02 -1.32
CA VAL A 25 -35.86 8.45 -2.63
C VAL A 25 -34.82 9.33 -3.35
N GLN A 26 -35.03 10.65 -3.36
CA GLN A 26 -34.11 11.63 -3.94
C GLN A 26 -32.77 11.63 -3.21
N THR A 27 -32.80 11.47 -1.88
CA THR A 27 -31.60 11.35 -1.06
C THR A 27 -30.83 10.09 -1.42
N LYS A 28 -31.52 8.95 -1.57
CA LYS A 28 -30.90 7.70 -2.02
C LYS A 28 -30.20 7.85 -3.37
N TRP A 29 -30.85 8.46 -4.36
CA TRP A 29 -30.23 8.69 -5.67
C TRP A 29 -28.99 9.58 -5.62
N VAL A 30 -29.00 10.60 -4.77
CA VAL A 30 -27.82 11.46 -4.56
C VAL A 30 -26.68 10.67 -3.90
N ILE A 31 -26.98 9.86 -2.89
CA ILE A 31 -26.00 9.03 -2.20
C ILE A 31 -25.39 8.02 -3.17
N GLU A 32 -26.23 7.26 -3.88
CA GLU A 32 -25.78 6.30 -4.91
C GLU A 32 -24.92 6.97 -5.97
N ALA A 33 -25.29 8.18 -6.42
CA ALA A 33 -24.50 8.94 -7.38
C ALA A 33 -23.13 9.36 -6.83
N ASN A 34 -23.03 9.67 -5.54
CA ASN A 34 -21.76 10.00 -4.89
C ASN A 34 -20.88 8.76 -4.71
N GLU A 35 -21.46 7.64 -4.29
CA GLU A 35 -20.78 6.35 -4.14
C GLU A 35 -20.29 5.80 -5.48
N ASP A 36 -21.16 5.86 -6.51
CA ASP A 36 -20.81 5.53 -7.89
C ASP A 36 -19.62 6.38 -8.37
N MET A 37 -19.65 7.68 -8.10
CA MET A 37 -18.57 8.60 -8.44
C MET A 37 -17.26 8.24 -7.72
N GLU A 38 -17.32 7.97 -6.42
CA GLU A 38 -16.15 7.57 -5.63
C GLU A 38 -15.54 6.28 -6.18
N ARG A 39 -16.37 5.28 -6.45
CA ARG A 39 -15.96 4.01 -7.08
C ARG A 39 -15.32 4.25 -8.45
N ALA A 40 -15.92 5.11 -9.27
CA ALA A 40 -15.40 5.51 -10.56
C ALA A 40 -14.15 6.38 -10.48
N LEU A 41 -13.74 6.88 -9.31
CA LEU A 41 -12.47 7.61 -9.13
C LEU A 41 -11.44 6.80 -8.34
N SER A 42 -11.75 5.55 -7.98
CA SER A 42 -10.90 4.71 -7.13
C SER A 42 -10.60 3.34 -7.72
N ASN A 43 -11.52 2.76 -8.51
CA ASN A 43 -11.33 1.45 -9.12
C ASN A 43 -10.39 1.54 -10.33
N PRO A 44 -9.23 0.87 -10.37
CA PRO A 44 -8.34 0.86 -11.54
C PRO A 44 -8.89 0.06 -12.72
N ASP A 45 -9.64 -1.01 -12.46
CA ASP A 45 -10.06 -2.00 -13.47
C ASP A 45 -11.32 -1.58 -14.25
N MET A 46 -11.96 -0.47 -13.85
CA MET A 46 -13.16 0.02 -14.51
C MET A 46 -12.84 0.62 -15.88
N SER A 47 -13.54 0.13 -16.91
CA SER A 47 -13.41 0.61 -18.28
C SER A 47 -13.72 2.11 -18.42
N ASP A 48 -13.03 2.78 -19.35
CA ASP A 48 -13.23 4.22 -19.60
C ASP A 48 -14.68 4.57 -19.95
N SER A 49 -15.36 3.70 -20.71
CA SER A 49 -16.76 3.90 -21.14
C SER A 49 -17.73 3.83 -19.96
N GLU A 50 -17.56 2.84 -19.09
CA GLU A 50 -18.35 2.72 -17.86
C GLU A 50 -18.10 3.89 -16.92
N ARG A 51 -16.83 4.25 -16.72
CA ARG A 51 -16.44 5.37 -15.88
C ARG A 51 -17.04 6.68 -16.37
N LEU A 52 -17.00 6.94 -17.68
CA LEU A 52 -17.60 8.12 -18.28
C LEU A 52 -19.11 8.19 -18.02
N LYS A 53 -19.83 7.06 -18.19
CA LYS A 53 -21.27 6.98 -17.93
C LYS A 53 -21.58 7.30 -16.47
N ILE A 54 -20.84 6.72 -15.53
CA ILE A 54 -21.01 6.95 -14.10
C ILE A 54 -20.75 8.43 -13.76
N VAL A 55 -19.62 8.96 -14.21
CA VAL A 55 -19.22 10.35 -13.95
C VAL A 55 -20.26 11.34 -14.49
N GLN A 56 -20.77 11.12 -15.70
CA GLN A 56 -21.83 11.95 -16.26
C GLN A 56 -23.15 11.81 -15.48
N LYS A 57 -23.56 10.59 -15.14
CA LYS A 57 -24.77 10.33 -14.33
C LYS A 57 -24.68 11.06 -12.99
N ALA A 58 -23.55 10.95 -12.29
CA ALA A 58 -23.32 11.62 -11.02
C ALA A 58 -23.44 13.14 -11.13
N GLY A 59 -22.78 13.74 -12.14
CA GLY A 59 -22.87 15.18 -12.39
C GLY A 59 -24.31 15.66 -12.64
N ARG A 60 -25.10 14.91 -13.44
CA ARG A 60 -26.51 15.21 -13.69
C ARG A 60 -27.35 15.10 -12.42
N THR A 61 -27.25 13.98 -11.71
CA THR A 61 -28.03 13.71 -10.49
C THR A 61 -27.79 14.77 -9.43
N GLN A 62 -26.52 15.08 -9.14
CA GLN A 62 -26.17 16.07 -8.14
C GLN A 62 -26.68 17.47 -8.50
N LYS A 63 -26.57 17.87 -9.78
CA LYS A 63 -27.09 19.18 -10.22
C LYS A 63 -28.62 19.24 -10.14
N ARG A 64 -29.30 18.18 -10.58
CA ARG A 64 -30.76 18.07 -10.58
C ARG A 64 -31.33 18.28 -9.18
N TYR A 65 -30.71 17.66 -8.18
CA TYR A 65 -31.12 17.74 -6.77
C TYR A 65 -30.37 18.82 -5.98
N GLY A 66 -29.78 19.80 -6.67
CA GLY A 66 -29.17 21.01 -6.10
C GLY A 66 -28.04 20.76 -5.10
N GLN A 67 -27.39 19.61 -5.17
CA GLN A 67 -26.22 19.27 -4.38
C GLN A 67 -25.01 20.07 -4.86
N PRO A 68 -23.98 20.30 -4.02
CA PRO A 68 -22.76 20.96 -4.44
C PRO A 68 -21.97 20.15 -5.49
N HIS A 69 -20.95 20.79 -6.05
CA HIS A 69 -19.96 20.13 -6.89
C HIS A 69 -19.12 19.17 -6.04
N THR A 70 -18.91 17.94 -6.51
CA THR A 70 -18.20 16.90 -5.73
C THR A 70 -16.96 16.36 -6.42
N TRP A 71 -16.54 16.93 -7.56
CA TRP A 71 -15.27 16.51 -8.15
C TRP A 71 -14.13 16.89 -7.19
N PRO A 72 -13.17 16.00 -6.90
CA PRO A 72 -12.08 16.31 -6.00
C PRO A 72 -11.26 17.53 -6.45
N ASN A 73 -10.95 18.44 -5.53
CA ASN A 73 -10.12 19.61 -5.84
C ASN A 73 -8.63 19.27 -6.02
N GLY A 74 -8.19 18.10 -5.54
CA GLY A 74 -6.83 17.58 -5.68
C GLY A 74 -6.77 16.28 -6.48
N LYS A 75 -5.68 15.52 -6.29
CA LYS A 75 -5.51 14.20 -6.90
C LYS A 75 -6.63 13.27 -6.46
N THR A 76 -7.19 12.55 -7.43
CA THR A 76 -8.17 11.49 -7.19
C THR A 76 -7.51 10.28 -6.52
N PRO A 77 -8.27 9.41 -5.83
CA PRO A 77 -7.73 8.18 -5.26
C PRO A 77 -6.99 7.32 -6.29
N LEU A 78 -7.50 7.25 -7.53
CA LEU A 78 -6.83 6.53 -8.62
C LEU A 78 -5.49 7.17 -9.04
N GLU A 79 -5.40 8.50 -9.12
CA GLU A 79 -4.12 9.18 -9.36
C GLU A 79 -3.12 8.93 -8.23
N GLN A 80 -3.58 9.00 -6.98
CA GLN A 80 -2.75 8.70 -5.81
C GLN A 80 -2.27 7.25 -5.81
N PHE A 81 -3.13 6.31 -6.21
CA PHE A 81 -2.77 4.89 -6.31
C PHE A 81 -1.61 4.68 -7.30
N ILE A 82 -1.71 5.22 -8.52
CA ILE A 82 -0.65 5.08 -9.52
C ILE A 82 0.63 5.81 -9.08
N ASP A 83 0.52 7.03 -8.52
CA ASP A 83 1.69 7.74 -7.98
C ASP A 83 2.41 6.92 -6.89
N ASN A 84 1.65 6.26 -6.01
CA ASN A 84 2.23 5.41 -4.97
C ASN A 84 2.92 4.17 -5.55
N GLN A 85 2.34 3.54 -6.58
CA GLN A 85 2.98 2.42 -7.28
C GLN A 85 4.29 2.83 -7.95
N PHE A 86 4.30 4.02 -8.58
CA PHE A 86 5.50 4.58 -9.19
C PHE A 86 6.62 4.82 -8.16
N GLU A 87 6.32 5.49 -7.04
CA GLU A 87 7.32 5.74 -6.00
C GLU A 87 7.77 4.45 -5.29
N GLN A 88 6.88 3.48 -5.10
CA GLN A 88 7.24 2.16 -4.56
C GLN A 88 8.26 1.46 -5.48
N CYS A 89 7.95 1.33 -6.77
CA CYS A 89 8.83 0.68 -7.74
C CYS A 89 10.21 1.37 -7.81
N LYS A 90 10.22 2.71 -7.78
CA LYS A 90 11.46 3.49 -7.73
C LYS A 90 12.29 3.21 -6.47
N ASN A 91 11.66 3.12 -5.30
CA ASN A 91 12.36 2.80 -4.06
C ASN A 91 12.92 1.37 -4.07
N GLU A 92 12.15 0.40 -4.57
CA GLU A 92 12.57 -0.99 -4.72
C GLU A 92 13.82 -1.11 -5.62
N ILE A 93 13.88 -0.35 -6.73
CA ILE A 93 15.09 -0.28 -7.59
C ILE A 93 16.31 0.24 -6.80
N VAL A 94 16.13 1.27 -5.97
CA VAL A 94 17.23 1.84 -5.17
C VAL A 94 17.72 0.82 -4.13
N GLU A 95 16.81 0.15 -3.43
CA GLU A 95 17.13 -0.88 -2.43
C GLU A 95 17.86 -2.07 -3.06
N MET A 96 17.36 -2.58 -4.19
CA MET A 96 18.00 -3.70 -4.89
C MET A 96 19.42 -3.37 -5.38
N ASN A 97 19.62 -2.15 -5.90
CA ASN A 97 20.96 -1.69 -6.27
C ASN A 97 21.88 -1.60 -5.05
N ALA A 98 21.37 -1.14 -3.90
CA ALA A 98 22.16 -1.11 -2.65
C ALA A 98 22.54 -2.52 -2.20
N TRP A 99 21.65 -3.50 -2.29
CA TRP A 99 21.96 -4.90 -1.97
C TRP A 99 22.98 -5.51 -2.91
N ALA A 100 22.90 -5.22 -4.22
CA ALA A 100 23.89 -5.68 -5.19
C ALA A 100 25.29 -5.17 -4.83
N LEU A 101 25.42 -3.88 -4.51
CA LEU A 101 26.69 -3.26 -4.09
C LEU A 101 27.22 -3.84 -2.78
N GLU A 102 26.35 -4.08 -1.78
CA GLU A 102 26.75 -4.68 -0.51
C GLU A 102 27.25 -6.12 -0.70
N LEU A 103 26.57 -6.91 -1.53
CA LEU A 103 26.99 -8.27 -1.88
C LEU A 103 28.32 -8.29 -2.61
N GLU A 104 28.54 -7.37 -3.56
CA GLU A 104 29.82 -7.22 -4.24
C GLU A 104 30.95 -6.84 -3.28
N SER A 105 30.70 -5.91 -2.35
CA SER A 105 31.66 -5.53 -1.31
C SER A 105 32.02 -6.71 -0.40
N LYS A 106 31.01 -7.46 0.08
CA LYS A 106 31.26 -8.66 0.91
C LYS A 106 32.01 -9.74 0.14
N SER A 107 31.71 -9.92 -1.15
CA SER A 107 32.45 -10.83 -2.03
C SER A 107 33.91 -10.40 -2.17
N LEU A 108 34.19 -9.10 -2.31
CA LEU A 108 35.54 -8.56 -2.36
C LEU A 108 36.30 -8.80 -1.04
N ASP A 109 35.66 -8.52 0.10
CA ASP A 109 36.25 -8.79 1.42
C ASP A 109 36.60 -10.27 1.61
N GLN A 110 35.72 -11.17 1.16
CA GLN A 110 35.98 -12.60 1.18
C GLN A 110 37.16 -12.99 0.28
N LYS A 111 37.26 -12.42 -0.93
CA LYS A 111 38.42 -12.63 -1.82
C LYS A 111 39.72 -12.15 -1.17
N MET A 112 39.72 -10.96 -0.56
CA MET A 112 40.90 -10.42 0.14
C MET A 112 41.32 -11.29 1.32
N LYS A 113 40.36 -11.82 2.10
CA LYS A 113 40.64 -12.77 3.18
C LYS A 113 41.28 -14.05 2.66
N ILE A 114 40.81 -14.59 1.53
CA ILE A 114 41.40 -15.77 0.90
C ILE A 114 42.83 -15.47 0.44
N ILE A 115 43.06 -14.35 -0.26
CA ILE A 115 44.39 -13.92 -0.71
C ILE A 115 45.34 -13.79 0.48
N ASN A 116 44.92 -13.09 1.54
CA ASN A 116 45.74 -12.91 2.74
C ASN A 116 46.03 -14.25 3.44
N SER A 117 45.06 -15.17 3.52
CA SER A 117 45.31 -16.51 4.09
C SER A 117 46.33 -17.32 3.29
N ILE A 118 46.26 -17.26 1.96
CA ILE A 118 47.24 -17.92 1.08
C ILE A 118 48.63 -17.29 1.25
N GLN A 119 48.71 -15.95 1.33
CA GLN A 119 49.98 -15.25 1.54
C GLN A 119 50.62 -15.60 2.88
N ILE A 120 49.84 -15.68 3.97
CA ILE A 120 50.35 -16.06 5.29
C ILE A 120 50.87 -17.51 5.27
N GLU A 121 50.12 -18.45 4.69
CA GLU A 121 50.54 -19.85 4.59
C GLU A 121 51.86 -20.01 3.80
N VAL A 122 52.03 -19.26 2.70
CA VAL A 122 53.27 -19.26 1.90
C VAL A 122 54.46 -18.59 2.61
N VAL A 123 54.22 -17.60 3.48
CA VAL A 123 55.28 -16.90 4.23
C VAL A 123 55.73 -17.69 5.47
N GLU A 124 54.81 -18.37 6.14
CA GLU A 124 55.10 -19.22 7.30
C GLU A 124 55.74 -20.56 6.89
N GLU A 125 55.38 -21.13 5.73
CA GLU A 125 56.01 -22.31 5.15
C GLU A 125 56.99 -21.91 4.02
N GLN A 126 58.24 -21.52 4.34
CA GLN A 126 59.30 -21.47 3.33
C GLN A 126 59.56 -22.89 2.80
N VAL A 127 58.99 -23.24 1.65
CA VAL A 127 59.14 -24.56 1.03
C VAL A 127 60.56 -24.72 0.47
N GLN A 128 61.43 -25.43 1.18
CA GLN A 128 62.63 -26.04 0.58
C GLN A 128 62.25 -27.41 -0.01
N LEU A 129 62.10 -27.47 -1.34
CA LEU A 129 61.93 -28.72 -2.08
C LEU A 129 63.31 -29.36 -2.32
N LEU A 130 63.64 -30.38 -1.53
CA LEU A 130 64.76 -31.27 -1.78
C LEU A 130 64.26 -32.47 -2.60
N VAL A 131 64.66 -32.55 -3.86
CA VAL A 131 64.55 -33.78 -4.66
C VAL A 131 65.86 -34.56 -4.48
N PRO A 132 65.84 -35.85 -4.10
CA PRO A 132 67.06 -36.63 -3.94
C PRO A 132 67.80 -36.77 -5.28
N GLY A 133 69.01 -36.22 -5.36
CA GLY A 133 69.96 -36.50 -6.44
C GLY A 133 70.03 -35.52 -7.61
N SER A 134 69.37 -34.36 -7.56
CA SER A 134 69.63 -33.30 -8.56
C SER A 134 69.58 -31.89 -7.95
N THR A 135 70.41 -31.00 -8.50
CA THR A 135 70.56 -29.58 -8.13
C THR A 135 69.21 -28.91 -7.89
N PRO A 136 69.10 -27.96 -6.93
CA PRO A 136 67.84 -27.31 -6.59
C PRO A 136 67.19 -26.73 -7.84
N VAL A 137 66.10 -27.35 -8.29
CA VAL A 137 65.27 -26.77 -9.34
C VAL A 137 64.34 -25.80 -8.63
N GLN A 138 64.59 -24.51 -8.78
CA GLN A 138 63.55 -23.51 -8.58
C GLN A 138 62.46 -23.83 -9.60
N LEU A 139 61.36 -24.40 -9.13
CA LEU A 139 60.14 -24.43 -9.91
C LEU A 139 59.72 -22.96 -10.07
N THR A 140 60.01 -22.36 -11.22
CA THR A 140 59.40 -21.08 -11.60
C THR A 140 57.90 -21.28 -11.52
N GLY A 141 57.24 -20.40 -10.74
CA GLY A 141 55.86 -20.49 -10.27
C GLY A 141 54.77 -20.44 -11.33
N ASP A 142 54.97 -21.02 -12.50
CA ASP A 142 54.11 -20.82 -13.67
C ASP A 142 53.31 -22.06 -14.10
N ALA A 143 53.57 -23.26 -13.57
CA ALA A 143 52.92 -24.49 -14.06
C ALA A 143 52.14 -25.30 -13.01
N ILE A 144 52.42 -25.13 -11.72
CA ILE A 144 51.63 -25.72 -10.62
C ILE A 144 50.55 -24.72 -10.12
N ASN A 145 50.76 -23.44 -10.46
CA ASN A 145 49.99 -22.23 -10.11
C ASN A 145 48.84 -21.90 -11.08
N THR A 146 48.74 -22.63 -12.20
CA THR A 146 48.02 -22.10 -13.37
C THR A 146 46.54 -22.45 -13.39
N VAL A 147 46.09 -23.58 -12.81
CA VAL A 147 44.67 -23.91 -12.92
C VAL A 147 44.03 -24.59 -11.69
N PHE A 148 44.61 -25.61 -11.03
CA PHE A 148 43.89 -26.34 -9.96
C PHE A 148 44.73 -27.06 -8.85
N GLY A 149 46.05 -26.85 -8.74
CA GLY A 149 46.99 -27.84 -8.17
C GLY A 149 47.12 -28.00 -6.64
N ILE A 150 46.13 -28.61 -5.97
CA ILE A 150 46.32 -29.25 -4.64
C ILE A 150 47.17 -30.51 -4.79
N ASN A 151 48.21 -30.67 -3.96
CA ASN A 151 48.78 -31.97 -3.62
C ASN A 151 49.08 -32.01 -2.11
N ILE A 152 48.07 -32.40 -1.32
CA ILE A 152 48.22 -32.68 0.12
C ILE A 152 48.96 -34.02 0.20
N VAL A 153 50.28 -33.96 0.28
CA VAL A 153 51.09 -35.15 0.57
C VAL A 153 50.68 -35.65 1.95
N GLU A 154 50.31 -36.94 2.01
CA GLU A 154 49.92 -37.69 3.20
C GLU A 154 50.99 -37.58 4.29
N GLY A 155 50.83 -36.56 5.14
CA GLY A 155 51.59 -36.37 6.36
C GLY A 155 50.60 -36.30 7.50
N VAL A 156 50.70 -37.27 8.40
CA VAL A 156 50.01 -37.37 9.70
C VAL A 156 49.82 -35.98 10.33
N ASN A 157 48.67 -35.32 10.10
CA ASN A 157 48.23 -34.12 10.81
C ASN A 157 46.81 -33.72 10.35
N ALA A 158 45.82 -33.97 11.20
CA ALA A 158 44.41 -33.61 11.00
C ALA A 158 44.18 -32.10 10.72
N GLY A 159 45.15 -31.23 11.03
CA GLY A 159 45.07 -29.79 10.77
C GLY A 159 45.15 -29.38 9.29
N LYS A 160 45.87 -30.11 8.42
CA LYS A 160 46.04 -29.70 7.00
C LYS A 160 44.82 -30.03 6.12
N VAL A 161 44.08 -31.09 6.44
CA VAL A 161 42.84 -31.47 5.72
C VAL A 161 41.70 -30.48 6.01
N GLN A 162 41.61 -29.99 7.25
CA GLN A 162 40.62 -28.99 7.65
C GLN A 162 40.80 -27.68 6.87
N ASN A 163 42.05 -27.21 6.69
CA ASN A 163 42.37 -25.99 5.96
C ASN A 163 41.94 -26.04 4.47
N ALA A 164 42.14 -27.19 3.81
CA ALA A 164 41.73 -27.37 2.41
C ALA A 164 40.20 -27.43 2.23
N GLN A 165 39.49 -28.02 3.18
CA GLN A 165 38.01 -28.03 3.19
C GLN A 165 37.45 -26.63 3.44
N ASP A 166 38.03 -25.87 4.36
CA ASP A 166 37.63 -24.48 4.65
C ASP A 166 37.84 -23.56 3.44
N LEU A 167 38.96 -23.71 2.72
CA LEU A 167 39.21 -22.96 1.49
C LEU A 167 38.19 -23.30 0.39
N THR A 168 37.89 -24.59 0.21
CA THR A 168 36.89 -25.05 -0.77
C THR A 168 35.50 -24.49 -0.46
N ASN A 169 35.10 -24.46 0.82
CA ASN A 169 33.82 -23.89 1.24
C ASN A 169 33.76 -22.37 0.97
N LYS A 170 34.83 -21.63 1.23
CA LYS A 170 34.90 -20.19 0.90
C LYS A 170 34.76 -19.92 -0.60
N PHE A 171 35.35 -20.75 -1.47
CA PHE A 171 35.16 -20.62 -2.92
C PHE A 171 33.73 -20.92 -3.38
N LYS A 172 33.06 -21.91 -2.77
CA LYS A 172 31.65 -22.20 -3.06
C LYS A 172 30.74 -21.03 -2.67
N GLU A 173 30.98 -20.41 -1.52
CA GLU A 173 30.22 -19.24 -1.07
C GLU A 173 30.44 -18.02 -1.99
N LEU A 174 31.67 -17.80 -2.47
CA LEU A 174 31.96 -16.76 -3.47
C LEU A 174 31.22 -16.98 -4.79
N ALA A 175 31.17 -18.22 -5.28
CA ALA A 175 30.46 -18.56 -6.50
C ALA A 175 28.96 -18.28 -6.38
N LYS A 176 28.34 -18.68 -5.25
CA LYS A 176 26.94 -18.37 -4.94
C LYS A 176 26.68 -16.87 -4.88
N SER A 177 27.53 -16.10 -4.20
CA SER A 177 27.42 -14.64 -4.10
C SER A 177 27.44 -13.97 -5.48
N LYS A 178 28.32 -14.41 -6.40
CA LYS A 178 28.38 -13.90 -7.77
C LYS A 178 27.10 -14.20 -8.56
N GLU A 179 26.54 -15.40 -8.41
CA GLU A 179 25.28 -15.78 -9.05
C GLU A 179 24.09 -14.97 -8.51
N LEU A 180 24.04 -14.74 -7.19
CA LEU A 180 23.04 -13.87 -6.54
C LEU A 180 23.08 -12.45 -7.08
N VAL A 181 24.26 -11.84 -7.21
CA VAL A 181 24.41 -10.49 -7.81
C VAL A 181 23.85 -10.45 -9.24
N LYS A 182 24.10 -11.49 -10.05
CA LYS A 182 23.54 -11.58 -11.41
C LYS A 182 22.01 -11.60 -11.40
N HIS A 183 21.39 -12.37 -10.50
CA HIS A 183 19.94 -12.41 -10.37
C HIS A 183 19.35 -11.07 -9.90
N ILE A 184 20.00 -10.40 -8.95
CA ILE A 184 19.58 -9.06 -8.50
C ILE A 184 19.63 -8.06 -9.65
N ASN A 185 20.70 -8.07 -10.46
CA ASN A 185 20.82 -7.19 -11.62
C ASN A 185 19.70 -7.42 -12.66
N ILE A 186 19.34 -8.69 -12.94
CA ILE A 186 18.20 -9.00 -13.82
C ILE A 186 16.90 -8.44 -13.23
N LEU A 187 16.70 -8.59 -11.92
CA LEU A 187 15.51 -8.09 -11.25
C LEU A 187 15.41 -6.56 -11.30
N VAL A 188 16.54 -5.86 -11.15
CA VAL A 188 16.63 -4.41 -11.29
C VAL A 188 16.21 -3.96 -12.69
N GLU A 189 16.70 -4.62 -13.74
CA GLU A 189 16.30 -4.28 -15.12
C GLU A 189 14.80 -4.52 -15.35
N ASN A 190 14.25 -5.64 -14.89
CA ASN A 190 12.81 -5.89 -14.98
C ASN A 190 11.97 -4.82 -14.24
N HIS A 191 12.45 -4.32 -13.10
CA HIS A 191 11.77 -3.24 -12.37
C HIS A 191 11.90 -1.89 -13.09
N LYS A 192 13.01 -1.61 -13.77
CA LYS A 192 13.13 -0.42 -14.63
C LYS A 192 12.11 -0.45 -15.76
N GLU A 193 11.98 -1.59 -16.46
CA GLU A 193 10.96 -1.76 -17.49
C GLU A 193 9.53 -1.57 -16.91
N SER A 194 9.27 -2.13 -15.73
CA SER A 194 7.99 -1.94 -15.03
C SER A 194 7.74 -0.47 -14.67
N LEU A 195 8.77 0.25 -14.24
CA LEU A 195 8.68 1.67 -13.91
C LEU A 195 8.32 2.51 -15.15
N GLU A 196 8.91 2.22 -16.31
CA GLU A 196 8.57 2.88 -17.58
C GLU A 196 7.12 2.66 -17.98
N LEU A 197 6.60 1.43 -17.82
CA LEU A 197 5.19 1.11 -18.07
C LEU A 197 4.26 1.86 -17.11
N ILE A 198 4.61 1.90 -15.82
CA ILE A 198 3.82 2.64 -14.80
C ILE A 198 3.81 4.15 -15.11
N ASP A 199 4.93 4.73 -15.55
CA ASP A 199 4.99 6.15 -15.93
C ASP A 199 4.13 6.45 -17.17
N ALA A 200 4.17 5.57 -18.17
CA ALA A 200 3.30 5.68 -19.34
C ALA A 200 1.81 5.59 -18.97
N ASP A 201 1.44 4.67 -18.07
CA ASP A 201 0.07 4.54 -17.55
C ASP A 201 -0.36 5.75 -16.74
N ARG A 202 0.55 6.33 -15.95
CA ARG A 202 0.34 7.56 -15.19
C ARG A 202 0.03 8.75 -16.09
N ASP A 203 0.81 8.93 -17.16
CA ASP A 203 0.60 9.96 -18.17
C ASP A 203 -0.73 9.79 -18.90
N LEU A 204 -1.07 8.55 -19.25
CA LEU A 204 -2.34 8.21 -19.88
C LEU A 204 -3.51 8.49 -18.93
N LEU A 205 -3.40 8.10 -17.66
CA LEU A 205 -4.40 8.36 -16.64
C LEU A 205 -4.63 9.86 -16.47
N HIS A 206 -3.57 10.68 -16.43
CA HIS A 206 -3.71 12.13 -16.31
C HIS A 206 -4.55 12.71 -17.46
N LYS A 207 -4.28 12.29 -18.71
CA LYS A 207 -5.06 12.69 -19.89
C LYS A 207 -6.52 12.25 -19.77
N LYS A 208 -6.77 11.01 -19.34
CA LYS A 208 -8.13 10.48 -19.11
C LYS A 208 -8.87 11.25 -18.01
N MET A 209 -8.19 11.61 -16.93
CA MET A 209 -8.78 12.33 -15.81
C MET A 209 -9.29 13.72 -16.20
N ILE A 210 -8.54 14.41 -17.08
CA ILE A 210 -8.99 15.68 -17.68
C ILE A 210 -10.28 15.47 -18.49
N LEU A 211 -10.37 14.40 -19.29
CA LEU A 211 -11.57 14.09 -20.08
C LEU A 211 -12.77 13.78 -19.20
N TRP A 212 -12.60 12.95 -18.17
CA TRP A 212 -13.66 12.61 -17.22
C TRP A 212 -14.15 13.84 -16.44
N LYS A 213 -13.23 14.70 -15.99
CA LYS A 213 -13.57 15.97 -15.33
C LYS A 213 -14.39 16.87 -16.25
N LYS A 214 -13.99 17.01 -17.52
CA LYS A 214 -14.75 17.78 -18.52
C LYS A 214 -16.14 17.18 -18.74
N ALA A 215 -16.25 15.85 -18.87
CA ALA A 215 -17.52 15.16 -19.05
C ALA A 215 -18.47 15.39 -17.87
N TYR A 216 -17.96 15.29 -16.63
CA TYR A 216 -18.69 15.62 -15.41
C TYR A 216 -19.22 17.06 -15.45
N ILE A 217 -18.33 18.03 -15.69
CA ILE A 217 -18.68 19.47 -15.70
C ILE A 217 -19.72 19.76 -16.78
N ASN A 218 -19.57 19.19 -17.98
CA ASN A 218 -20.50 19.39 -19.09
C ASN A 218 -21.88 18.79 -18.77
N ALA A 219 -21.92 17.56 -18.23
CA ALA A 219 -23.16 16.91 -17.83
C ALA A 219 -23.89 17.70 -16.74
N ARG A 220 -23.13 18.33 -15.84
CA ARG A 220 -23.63 19.21 -14.81
C ARG A 220 -24.17 20.53 -15.39
N LYS A 221 -23.45 21.16 -16.32
CA LYS A 221 -23.88 22.39 -17.00
C LYS A 221 -25.13 22.18 -17.86
N SER A 222 -25.27 21.00 -18.48
CA SER A 222 -26.43 20.65 -19.31
C SER A 222 -27.66 20.24 -18.51
N THR A 223 -27.61 20.28 -17.18
CA THR A 223 -28.70 19.86 -16.30
C THR A 223 -29.21 21.04 -15.48
N PHE A 224 -30.54 21.19 -15.44
CA PHE A 224 -31.20 22.17 -14.59
C PHE A 224 -31.48 21.58 -13.21
N THR A 225 -31.36 22.42 -12.18
CA THR A 225 -31.80 22.08 -10.83
C THR A 225 -33.32 22.12 -10.79
N GLU A 226 -33.95 21.11 -10.18
CA GLU A 226 -35.40 21.10 -10.01
C GLU A 226 -35.83 22.25 -9.10
N LYS A 227 -36.92 22.93 -9.47
CA LYS A 227 -37.39 24.15 -8.80
C LYS A 227 -37.58 23.91 -7.30
N GLY A 228 -36.92 24.74 -6.49
CA GLY A 228 -37.00 24.69 -5.03
C GLY A 228 -36.05 23.68 -4.39
N LEU A 229 -35.22 22.98 -5.16
CA LEU A 229 -34.15 22.11 -4.64
C LEU A 229 -32.78 22.79 -4.66
N GLU A 230 -32.70 24.09 -4.94
CA GLU A 230 -31.45 24.84 -4.94
C GLU A 230 -30.77 24.76 -3.58
N GLY A 231 -29.63 24.08 -3.53
CA GLY A 231 -28.93 23.82 -2.28
C GLY A 231 -29.65 22.82 -1.38
N ALA A 232 -30.56 21.97 -1.86
CA ALA A 232 -31.34 21.10 -0.98
C ALA A 232 -30.47 20.28 -0.01
N LYS A 233 -30.87 20.22 1.26
CA LYS A 233 -30.20 19.33 2.22
C LYS A 233 -30.67 17.89 1.99
N LEU A 234 -29.77 16.93 2.15
CA LEU A 234 -30.16 15.53 2.17
C LEU A 234 -31.19 15.28 3.26
N PHE A 235 -32.15 14.38 2.99
CA PHE A 235 -33.05 13.88 4.01
C PHE A 235 -32.23 13.24 5.12
N LYS A 236 -32.13 13.96 6.23
CA LYS A 236 -31.93 13.31 7.51
C LYS A 236 -33.31 12.79 7.88
N GLY A 237 -33.65 11.61 7.38
CA GLY A 237 -34.69 10.85 8.04
C GLY A 237 -34.32 10.70 9.51
N ASN A 238 -35.23 10.12 10.29
CA ASN A 238 -34.72 9.26 11.36
C ASN A 238 -33.93 8.15 10.66
N ASN A 239 -32.70 8.47 10.25
CA ASN A 239 -31.67 7.53 9.91
C ASN A 239 -31.43 6.84 11.23
N ASN A 240 -32.22 5.82 11.46
CA ASN A 240 -31.97 4.71 12.38
C ASN A 240 -30.69 3.96 11.96
N LEU A 241 -29.66 4.67 11.49
CA LEU A 241 -28.26 4.26 11.65
C LEU A 241 -27.88 4.33 13.14
N SER A 242 -28.61 5.09 13.98
CA SER A 242 -28.58 4.91 15.44
C SER A 242 -29.14 3.56 15.91
N ASN A 243 -29.91 2.86 15.07
CA ASN A 243 -30.44 1.51 15.35
C ASN A 243 -29.72 0.42 14.56
N ASN A 244 -28.69 0.73 13.75
CA ASN A 244 -27.82 -0.35 13.29
C ASN A 244 -27.08 -0.85 14.53
N PRO A 245 -27.27 -2.11 14.94
CA PRO A 245 -26.74 -2.59 16.21
C PRO A 245 -25.21 -2.47 16.25
N LEU A 246 -24.53 -2.50 15.10
CA LEU A 246 -23.09 -2.29 14.95
C LEU A 246 -22.63 -0.87 15.27
N VAL A 247 -23.47 0.15 15.14
CA VAL A 247 -23.07 1.53 15.39
C VAL A 247 -22.78 1.70 16.89
N GLY A 248 -21.57 2.20 17.16
CA GLY A 248 -21.00 2.28 18.51
C GLY A 248 -19.53 1.90 18.53
N THR A 249 -18.96 1.89 19.72
CA THR A 249 -17.59 1.45 19.98
C THR A 249 -17.62 0.08 20.64
N TRP A 250 -16.90 -0.86 20.05
CA TRP A 250 -16.77 -2.24 20.51
C TRP A 250 -15.35 -2.46 20.96
N THR A 251 -15.14 -2.91 22.19
CA THR A 251 -13.82 -3.02 22.79
C THR A 251 -13.61 -4.37 23.43
N TYR A 252 -12.41 -4.91 23.23
CA TYR A 252 -11.84 -5.98 24.04
C TYR A 252 -10.59 -5.43 24.74
N SER A 253 -10.44 -5.78 26.03
CA SER A 253 -9.30 -5.42 26.84
C SER A 253 -8.97 -6.58 27.77
N ASP A 254 -7.75 -7.10 27.69
CA ASP A 254 -7.23 -8.13 28.60
C ASP A 254 -6.62 -7.56 29.89
N GLY A 255 -6.67 -6.23 30.07
CA GLY A 255 -6.23 -5.52 31.27
C GLY A 255 -4.72 -5.43 31.44
N SER A 256 -3.90 -6.02 30.55
CA SER A 256 -2.44 -6.04 30.75
C SER A 256 -1.63 -5.44 29.59
N THR A 257 -2.07 -5.49 28.33
CA THR A 257 -1.38 -4.74 27.23
C THR A 257 -2.14 -4.71 25.89
N GLY A 258 -3.15 -5.55 25.67
CA GLY A 258 -3.87 -5.62 24.39
C GLY A 258 -5.24 -4.95 24.44
N LYS A 259 -5.35 -3.70 23.98
CA LYS A 259 -6.65 -3.08 23.70
C LYS A 259 -6.95 -3.17 22.20
N THR A 260 -8.00 -3.89 21.86
CA THR A 260 -8.56 -3.91 20.50
C THR A 260 -9.93 -3.24 20.55
N SER A 261 -10.16 -2.24 19.70
CA SER A 261 -11.49 -1.64 19.57
C SER A 261 -11.84 -1.27 18.14
N TYR A 262 -13.12 -1.36 17.83
CA TYR A 262 -13.70 -0.93 16.56
C TYR A 262 -14.80 0.07 16.82
N THR A 263 -14.74 1.23 16.17
CA THR A 263 -15.80 2.22 16.19
C THR A 263 -16.44 2.27 14.82
N PHE A 264 -17.74 1.99 14.75
CA PHE A 264 -18.52 2.12 13.52
C PHE A 264 -19.45 3.32 13.65
N ASN A 265 -19.13 4.39 12.93
CA ASN A 265 -19.92 5.61 12.98
C ASN A 265 -21.12 5.53 12.04
N ALA A 266 -22.20 6.22 12.41
CA ALA A 266 -23.42 6.28 11.60
C ALA A 266 -23.17 6.88 10.19
N ASP A 267 -22.12 7.68 10.01
CA ASP A 267 -21.73 8.29 8.74
C ASP A 267 -20.86 7.39 7.85
N LYS A 268 -20.80 6.08 8.16
CA LYS A 268 -20.01 5.07 7.45
C LYS A 268 -18.49 5.22 7.58
N THR A 269 -18.01 6.07 8.49
CA THR A 269 -16.60 6.08 8.89
C THR A 269 -16.34 5.06 10.00
N ALA A 270 -15.12 4.56 10.07
CA ALA A 270 -14.70 3.62 11.10
C ALA A 270 -13.32 3.99 11.68
N ILE A 271 -13.11 3.57 12.92
CA ILE A 271 -11.84 3.67 13.61
C ILE A 271 -11.50 2.27 14.12
N GLN A 272 -10.26 1.85 13.91
CA GLN A 272 -9.73 0.61 14.47
C GLN A 272 -8.62 0.95 15.44
N VAL A 273 -8.61 0.31 16.60
CA VAL A 273 -7.50 0.33 17.55
C VAL A 273 -7.03 -1.10 17.71
N LEU A 274 -5.74 -1.34 17.52
CA LEU A 274 -5.10 -2.64 17.78
C LEU A 274 -3.90 -2.40 18.68
N ASN A 275 -3.85 -3.07 19.83
CA ASN A 275 -2.77 -2.95 20.81
C ASN A 275 -2.42 -1.48 21.13
N GLY A 276 -3.45 -0.63 21.28
CA GLY A 276 -3.29 0.80 21.56
C GLY A 276 -2.91 1.68 20.37
N VAL A 277 -2.61 1.11 19.20
CA VAL A 277 -2.36 1.87 17.97
C VAL A 277 -3.69 2.19 17.28
N THR A 278 -3.94 3.47 17.00
CA THR A 278 -5.18 3.95 16.36
C THR A 278 -5.00 4.09 14.86
N TYR A 279 -5.88 3.45 14.10
CA TYR A 279 -5.98 3.51 12.65
C TYR A 279 -7.28 4.22 12.27
N THR A 280 -7.15 5.35 11.59
CA THR A 280 -8.26 6.20 11.12
C THR A 280 -8.35 6.18 9.60
N GLY A 281 -9.38 6.81 9.04
CA GLY A 281 -9.59 6.86 7.58
C GLY A 281 -10.20 5.58 7.00
N TRP A 282 -10.72 4.70 7.85
CA TRP A 282 -11.51 3.55 7.41
C TRP A 282 -12.94 3.99 7.09
N LYS A 283 -13.51 3.36 6.07
CA LYS A 283 -14.96 3.32 5.85
C LYS A 283 -15.47 1.94 6.18
N TRP A 284 -16.77 1.82 6.44
CA TRP A 284 -17.40 0.53 6.63
C TRP A 284 -18.72 0.42 5.90
N GLU A 285 -19.01 -0.80 5.45
CA GLU A 285 -20.29 -1.19 4.87
C GLU A 285 -20.75 -2.50 5.50
N SER A 286 -22.06 -2.73 5.52
CA SER A 286 -22.66 -3.95 6.05
C SER A 286 -23.73 -4.45 5.09
N ASN A 287 -23.69 -5.73 4.75
CA ASN A 287 -24.70 -6.39 3.94
C ASN A 287 -25.09 -7.72 4.60
N GLY A 288 -26.31 -7.80 5.12
CA GLY A 288 -26.75 -8.95 5.91
C GLY A 288 -25.90 -9.13 7.17
N ASN A 289 -25.34 -10.32 7.35
CA ASN A 289 -24.43 -10.67 8.45
C ASN A 289 -22.95 -10.42 8.11
N VAL A 290 -22.65 -9.70 7.04
CA VAL A 290 -21.27 -9.41 6.63
C VAL A 290 -20.96 -7.94 6.82
N ILE A 291 -19.83 -7.65 7.46
CA ILE A 291 -19.27 -6.31 7.61
C ILE A 291 -17.94 -6.23 6.84
N THR A 292 -17.74 -5.14 6.12
CA THR A 292 -16.49 -4.87 5.39
C THR A 292 -15.96 -3.51 5.80
N MET A 293 -14.71 -3.49 6.26
CA MET A 293 -13.93 -2.27 6.48
C MET A 293 -13.02 -2.02 5.28
N ILE A 294 -13.04 -0.78 4.78
CA ILE A 294 -12.31 -0.35 3.58
C ILE A 294 -11.33 0.75 3.97
N GLY A 295 -10.04 0.47 3.82
CA GLY A 295 -8.96 1.43 4.08
C GLY A 295 -8.77 2.40 2.92
N GLY A 296 -8.17 3.55 3.17
CA GLY A 296 -7.88 4.56 2.14
C GLY A 296 -6.96 4.07 1.00
N ASN A 297 -6.21 2.99 1.23
CA ASN A 297 -5.39 2.30 0.22
C ASN A 297 -6.15 1.20 -0.55
N GLY A 298 -7.47 1.09 -0.36
CA GLY A 298 -8.30 0.05 -0.97
C GLY A 298 -8.25 -1.31 -0.27
N LYS A 299 -7.45 -1.47 0.81
CA LYS A 299 -7.42 -2.71 1.60
C LYS A 299 -8.79 -2.97 2.20
N ARG A 300 -9.28 -4.21 2.05
CA ARG A 300 -10.57 -4.64 2.59
C ARG A 300 -10.36 -5.69 3.66
N ASN A 301 -11.02 -5.51 4.79
CA ASN A 301 -11.16 -6.54 5.80
C ASN A 301 -12.64 -6.88 5.90
N THR A 302 -12.99 -8.13 5.63
CA THR A 302 -14.38 -8.60 5.63
C THR A 302 -14.55 -9.68 6.68
N TRP A 303 -15.63 -9.58 7.44
CA TRP A 303 -15.99 -10.52 8.48
C TRP A 303 -17.47 -10.85 8.40
N GLU A 304 -17.83 -12.08 8.71
CA GLU A 304 -19.18 -12.38 9.19
C GLU A 304 -19.28 -11.84 10.62
N TYR A 305 -20.43 -11.31 11.00
CA TYR A 305 -20.66 -10.81 12.34
C TYR A 305 -21.99 -11.30 12.93
N ARG A 306 -22.00 -11.43 14.26
CA ARG A 306 -23.22 -11.56 15.05
C ARG A 306 -23.12 -10.69 16.29
N ILE A 307 -24.27 -10.23 16.78
CA ILE A 307 -24.37 -9.47 18.03
C ILE A 307 -25.28 -10.24 18.97
N ASP A 308 -24.79 -10.54 20.17
CA ASP A 308 -25.52 -11.25 21.21
C ASP A 308 -25.23 -10.58 22.56
N ASN A 309 -26.27 -10.19 23.31
CA ASN A 309 -26.16 -9.52 24.62
C ASN A 309 -25.10 -8.39 24.68
N ASP A 310 -25.15 -7.43 23.75
CA ASP A 310 -24.18 -6.33 23.62
C ASP A 310 -22.71 -6.77 23.45
N GLN A 311 -22.50 -7.98 22.94
CA GLN A 311 -21.21 -8.47 22.47
C GLN A 311 -21.23 -8.64 20.96
N LEU A 312 -20.20 -8.09 20.30
CA LEU A 312 -19.95 -8.27 18.88
C LEU A 312 -18.95 -9.40 18.69
N PHE A 313 -19.34 -10.40 17.89
CA PHE A 313 -18.48 -11.50 17.44
C PHE A 313 -18.16 -11.29 15.97
N LEU A 314 -16.89 -11.41 15.61
CA LEU A 314 -16.40 -11.30 14.24
C LEU A 314 -15.78 -12.63 13.83
N THR A 315 -16.26 -13.19 12.73
CA THR A 315 -15.82 -14.48 12.21
C THR A 315 -15.11 -14.27 10.88
N VAL A 316 -13.92 -14.87 10.76
CA VAL A 316 -13.13 -14.89 9.52
C VAL A 316 -13.05 -16.32 9.01
N GLU A 317 -13.10 -16.49 7.69
CA GLU A 317 -12.79 -17.77 7.06
C GLU A 317 -11.29 -17.82 6.74
N TYR A 318 -10.60 -18.82 7.28
CA TYR A 318 -9.18 -19.04 7.04
C TYR A 318 -8.95 -20.51 6.70
N ASN A 319 -8.39 -20.79 5.53
CA ASN A 319 -8.18 -22.14 5.01
C ASN A 319 -9.44 -23.03 4.99
N GLY A 320 -10.62 -22.43 4.74
CA GLY A 320 -11.91 -23.14 4.72
C GLY A 320 -12.52 -23.41 6.09
N GLU A 321 -11.87 -22.97 7.17
CA GLU A 321 -12.40 -23.04 8.53
C GLU A 321 -12.90 -21.67 8.99
N LYS A 322 -14.07 -21.64 9.62
CA LYS A 322 -14.62 -20.43 10.23
C LYS A 322 -14.07 -20.26 11.64
N ILE A 323 -13.29 -19.21 11.85
CA ILE A 323 -12.68 -18.86 13.13
C ILE A 323 -13.41 -17.64 13.69
N GLU A 324 -14.15 -17.83 14.78
CA GLU A 324 -14.79 -16.75 15.53
C GLU A 324 -13.75 -16.09 16.45
N GLY A 325 -13.62 -14.78 16.33
CA GLY A 325 -12.74 -13.97 17.16
C GLY A 325 -13.28 -13.76 18.57
N ILE A 326 -12.44 -13.16 19.42
CA ILE A 326 -12.79 -12.83 20.79
C ILE A 326 -13.96 -11.81 20.79
N PRO A 327 -14.99 -12.00 21.65
CA PRO A 327 -16.11 -11.07 21.72
C PRO A 327 -15.66 -9.67 22.17
N LEU A 328 -16.20 -8.66 21.49
CA LEU A 328 -16.00 -7.26 21.81
C LEU A 328 -17.22 -6.73 22.55
N SER A 329 -17.04 -6.07 23.69
CA SER A 329 -18.12 -5.45 24.44
C SER A 329 -18.44 -4.05 23.93
N LYS A 330 -19.73 -3.71 23.86
CA LYS A 330 -20.16 -2.34 23.56
C LYS A 330 -19.75 -1.38 24.70
N GLN A 331 -19.18 -0.23 24.37
CA GLN A 331 -18.86 0.85 25.32
C GLN A 331 -20.03 1.83 25.52
#